data_AF-A0A4Q4VHU6-F1
#
_entry.id   AF-A0A4Q4VHU6-F1
#
_cell.length_a   1.000
_cell.length_b   1.000
_cell.length_c   1.000
_cell.angle_alpha   90.00
_cell.angle_beta   90.00
_cell.angle_gamma   90.00
#
_symmetry.space_group_name_H-M   'P 1'
#
loop_
_entity.id
_entity.type
_entity.pdbx_description
1 polymer ?
#
loop_
_entity_poly.entity_id
_entity_poly.type
_entity_poly.pdbx_seq_one_letter_code
_entity_poly.pdbx_strand_id
1 'polypeptide(L)'
;MSGIVGEWSGYYAYPDGSKRDWSFKINETANNTVFIGTGSESRGDFNLVAGQVIPADGGSTVTFAQIYKSIWAGQIWTYRGTLSADGNTLSGEWYDSPAGGRKLIGTWSVLRGPISPLTGSWSGTQSYPNGSTSNFTLNIPAFTVGAKFKGTGHDGAAFSVEGTGVVNVASSKGGFSWIQTYDSQWHGQVWFWDGVLSENGDEIKGRWHDSANDSRQRSASFVLKRA
;
A
#
# COMPACT_ATOMS: atom_id res chain seq x y z
N MET A 1 -13.24 -5.90 22.22
CA MET A 1 -13.43 -5.23 20.93
C MET A 1 -12.05 -5.05 20.30
N SER A 2 -11.82 -5.66 19.13
CA SER A 2 -10.61 -5.42 18.33
C SER A 2 -10.64 -3.97 17.83
N GLY A 3 -9.59 -3.21 18.13
CA GLY A 3 -9.51 -1.79 17.81
C GLY A 3 -9.53 -1.54 16.30
N ILE A 4 -10.05 -0.38 15.88
CA ILE A 4 -10.06 0.09 14.48
C ILE A 4 -8.64 0.34 13.91
N VAL A 5 -7.63 0.36 14.79
CA VAL A 5 -6.20 0.41 14.45
C VAL A 5 -5.83 -0.73 13.50
N GLY A 6 -5.07 -0.39 12.46
CA GLY A 6 -4.65 -1.33 11.43
C GLY A 6 -4.74 -0.75 10.03
N GLU A 7 -4.54 -1.62 9.05
CA GLU A 7 -4.58 -1.26 7.63
C GLU A 7 -5.91 -1.60 7.00
N TRP A 8 -6.34 -0.72 6.12
CA TRP A 8 -7.61 -0.76 5.46
C TRP A 8 -7.40 -0.50 3.98
N SER A 9 -8.09 -1.25 3.14
CA SER A 9 -8.13 -0.94 1.72
C SER A 9 -9.42 -1.39 1.07
N GLY A 10 -9.70 -0.76 -0.06
CA GLY A 10 -10.85 -1.03 -0.88
C GLY A 10 -10.99 0.10 -1.86
N TYR A 11 -12.15 0.72 -1.89
CA TYR A 11 -12.44 1.77 -2.85
C TYR A 11 -13.30 2.88 -2.26
N TYR A 12 -13.25 4.04 -2.90
CA TYR A 12 -14.33 5.01 -2.87
C TYR A 12 -14.91 5.18 -4.27
N ALA A 13 -16.20 5.47 -4.35
CA ALA A 13 -16.96 5.65 -5.58
C ALA A 13 -17.51 7.07 -5.64
N TYR A 14 -17.41 7.70 -6.82
CA TYR A 14 -18.04 8.99 -7.13
C TYR A 14 -19.53 8.83 -7.45
N PRO A 15 -20.31 9.93 -7.45
CA PRO A 15 -21.71 9.91 -7.86
C PRO A 15 -21.95 9.33 -9.27
N ASP A 16 -20.95 9.43 -10.15
CA ASP A 16 -20.98 8.88 -11.52
C ASP A 16 -20.72 7.37 -11.57
N GLY A 17 -20.51 6.72 -10.42
CA GLY A 17 -20.22 5.30 -10.30
C GLY A 17 -18.75 4.92 -10.53
N SER A 18 -17.89 5.88 -10.91
CA SER A 18 -16.46 5.62 -11.05
C SER A 18 -15.84 5.29 -9.70
N LYS A 19 -15.03 4.23 -9.67
CA LYS A 19 -14.36 3.74 -8.45
C LYS A 19 -12.88 4.05 -8.50
N ARG A 20 -12.30 4.32 -7.33
CA ARG A 20 -10.86 4.52 -7.13
C ARG A 20 -10.39 3.70 -5.96
N ASP A 21 -9.25 3.05 -6.15
CA ASP A 21 -8.57 2.31 -5.09
C ASP A 21 -8.13 3.27 -3.98
N TRP A 22 -8.30 2.81 -2.76
CA TRP A 22 -8.09 3.62 -1.58
C TRP A 22 -7.53 2.76 -0.46
N SER A 23 -6.39 3.17 0.10
CA SER A 23 -5.77 2.48 1.21
C SER A 23 -5.33 3.47 2.28
N PHE A 24 -5.46 3.06 3.54
CA PHE A 24 -5.03 3.85 4.68
C PHE A 24 -4.68 2.97 5.89
N LYS A 25 -3.88 3.54 6.78
CA LYS A 25 -3.49 2.96 8.05
C LYS A 25 -3.95 3.86 9.18
N ILE A 26 -4.62 3.26 10.17
CA ILE A 26 -4.98 3.92 11.43
C ILE A 26 -3.91 3.54 12.46
N ASN A 27 -3.23 4.55 13.03
CA ASN A 27 -2.00 4.37 13.83
C ASN A 27 -2.21 4.53 15.33
N GLU A 28 -3.13 5.40 15.77
CA GLU A 28 -3.33 5.69 17.19
C GLU A 28 -4.81 5.69 17.52
N THR A 29 -5.16 5.15 18.70
CA THR A 29 -6.49 5.32 19.28
C THR A 29 -6.40 5.89 20.69
N ALA A 30 -6.88 7.12 20.89
CA ALA A 30 -7.15 7.61 22.24
C ALA A 30 -8.48 6.99 22.71
N ASN A 31 -8.44 6.25 23.82
CA ASN A 31 -9.61 5.65 24.47
C ASN A 31 -10.46 4.76 23.53
N ASN A 32 -9.86 4.10 22.53
CA ASN A 32 -10.53 3.28 21.51
C ASN A 32 -11.64 3.98 20.69
N THR A 33 -11.77 5.30 20.82
CA THR A 33 -12.87 6.07 20.21
C THR A 33 -12.38 7.21 19.34
N VAL A 34 -11.14 7.68 19.47
CA VAL A 34 -10.58 8.73 18.61
C VAL A 34 -9.34 8.21 17.90
N PHE A 35 -9.14 8.52 16.62
CA PHE A 35 -7.98 8.04 15.87
C PHE A 35 -7.41 9.03 14.86
N ILE A 36 -6.15 8.80 14.49
CA ILE A 36 -5.45 9.43 13.36
C ILE A 36 -4.84 8.36 12.46
N GLY A 37 -4.53 8.75 11.23
CA GLY A 37 -3.98 7.84 10.24
C GLY A 37 -3.34 8.53 9.05
N THR A 38 -2.83 7.71 8.16
CA THR A 38 -2.22 8.13 6.90
C THR A 38 -2.69 7.20 5.80
N GLY A 39 -2.86 7.71 4.59
CA GLY A 39 -3.16 6.84 3.47
C GLY A 39 -2.70 7.43 2.15
N SER A 40 -2.95 6.64 1.11
CA SER A 40 -2.54 6.96 -0.25
C SER A 40 -3.62 6.54 -1.22
N GLU A 41 -3.75 7.30 -2.29
CA GLU A 41 -4.53 6.89 -3.46
C GLU A 41 -3.81 7.30 -4.75
N SER A 42 -4.41 7.02 -5.90
CA SER A 42 -3.85 7.38 -7.21
C SER A 42 -3.51 8.86 -7.40
N ARG A 43 -4.09 9.75 -6.59
CA ARG A 43 -3.89 11.21 -6.64
C ARG A 43 -2.93 11.73 -5.55
N GLY A 44 -2.38 10.83 -4.74
CA GLY A 44 -1.31 11.09 -3.78
C GLY A 44 -1.69 10.79 -2.34
N ASP A 45 -0.84 11.28 -1.45
CA ASP A 45 -0.89 10.94 -0.03
C ASP A 45 -1.80 11.89 0.75
N PHE A 46 -2.39 11.37 1.81
CA PHE A 46 -3.29 12.11 2.70
C PHE A 46 -3.12 11.72 4.16
N ASN A 47 -3.55 12.62 5.05
CA ASN A 47 -3.72 12.33 6.47
C ASN A 47 -5.19 12.03 6.76
N LEU A 48 -5.44 11.10 7.68
CA LEU A 48 -6.71 10.95 8.36
C LEU A 48 -6.63 11.67 9.70
N VAL A 49 -7.56 12.59 9.93
CA VAL A 49 -7.62 13.41 11.14
C VAL A 49 -9.04 13.42 11.70
N ALA A 50 -9.16 13.80 12.97
CA ALA A 50 -10.45 13.86 13.68
C ALA A 50 -11.25 12.56 13.56
N GLY A 51 -10.57 11.42 13.53
CA GLY A 51 -11.22 10.12 13.44
C GLY A 51 -11.95 9.81 14.73
N GLN A 52 -13.19 9.32 14.64
CA GLN A 52 -13.97 8.90 15.79
C GLN A 52 -14.73 7.60 15.51
N VAL A 53 -14.76 6.71 16.50
CA VAL A 53 -15.60 5.52 16.57
C VAL A 53 -16.61 5.70 17.69
N ILE A 54 -17.89 5.63 17.36
CA ILE A 54 -19.01 5.71 18.31
C ILE A 54 -19.66 4.33 18.35
N PRO A 55 -19.48 3.56 19.44
CA PRO A 55 -20.08 2.24 19.58
C PRO A 55 -21.61 2.31 19.51
N ALA A 56 -22.23 1.36 18.79
CA ALA A 56 -23.67 1.17 18.76
C ALA A 56 -24.01 -0.32 18.55
N ASP A 57 -25.22 -0.71 18.96
CA ASP A 57 -25.72 -2.08 18.80
C ASP A 57 -25.91 -2.40 17.31
N GLY A 58 -25.21 -3.43 16.83
CA GLY A 58 -25.24 -3.84 15.42
C GLY A 58 -24.14 -3.23 14.53
N GLY A 59 -23.25 -2.40 15.08
CA GLY A 59 -22.09 -1.83 14.37
C GLY A 59 -21.71 -0.46 14.90
N SER A 60 -20.43 -0.12 14.91
CA SER A 60 -20.00 1.20 15.42
C SER A 60 -20.07 2.24 14.30
N THR A 61 -20.53 3.45 14.60
CA THR A 61 -20.42 4.57 13.65
C THR A 61 -18.97 5.03 13.59
N VAL A 62 -18.46 5.27 12.39
CA VAL A 62 -17.10 5.78 12.17
C VAL A 62 -17.16 7.08 11.40
N THR A 63 -16.41 8.08 11.85
CA THR A 63 -16.25 9.36 11.16
C THR A 63 -14.78 9.74 11.10
N PHE A 64 -14.35 10.44 10.06
CA PHE A 64 -13.01 11.03 9.97
C PHE A 64 -12.96 12.06 8.85
N ALA A 65 -11.93 12.89 8.86
CA ALA A 65 -11.60 13.78 7.75
C ALA A 65 -10.30 13.33 7.07
N GLN A 66 -10.29 13.39 5.75
CA GLN A 66 -9.11 13.22 4.92
C GLN A 66 -8.59 14.60 4.51
N ILE A 67 -7.29 14.84 4.73
CA ILE A 67 -6.60 16.06 4.27
C ILE A 67 -5.51 15.66 3.29
N TYR A 68 -5.64 16.09 2.04
CA TYR A 68 -4.63 15.83 1.00
C TYR A 68 -3.33 16.59 1.29
N LYS A 69 -2.20 15.91 1.08
CA LYS A 69 -0.85 16.51 1.16
C LYS A 69 -0.33 17.03 -0.17
N SER A 70 -0.90 16.57 -1.29
CA SER A 70 -0.35 16.75 -2.63
C SER A 70 -1.26 17.57 -3.57
N ILE A 71 -1.81 16.95 -4.63
CA ILE A 71 -2.46 17.60 -5.78
C ILE A 71 -3.58 18.56 -5.37
N TRP A 72 -4.20 18.33 -4.21
CA TRP A 72 -5.18 19.24 -3.60
C TRP A 72 -4.82 19.58 -2.15
N ALA A 73 -3.57 20.00 -1.92
CA ALA A 73 -3.07 20.32 -0.59
C ALA A 73 -4.06 21.19 0.21
N GLY A 74 -4.46 20.69 1.38
CA GLY A 74 -5.39 21.37 2.28
C GLY A 74 -6.87 21.17 1.97
N GLN A 75 -7.24 20.50 0.88
CA GLN A 75 -8.63 20.10 0.65
C GLN A 75 -9.05 19.02 1.64
N ILE A 76 -10.21 19.24 2.28
CA ILE A 76 -10.75 18.38 3.32
C ILE A 76 -11.95 17.63 2.79
N TRP A 77 -11.93 16.31 2.92
CA TRP A 77 -13.06 15.44 2.60
C TRP A 77 -13.50 14.78 3.90
N THR A 78 -14.81 14.73 4.15
CA THR A 78 -15.35 14.14 5.38
C THR A 78 -15.98 12.79 5.08
N TYR A 79 -15.74 11.81 5.92
CA TYR A 79 -16.21 10.44 5.78
C TYR A 79 -17.08 10.09 6.97
N ARG A 80 -18.22 9.45 6.69
CA ARG A 80 -19.14 8.90 7.69
C ARG A 80 -19.54 7.49 7.25
N GLY A 81 -19.42 6.53 8.15
CA GLY A 81 -19.72 5.15 7.86
C GLY A 81 -19.94 4.30 9.09
N THR A 82 -19.87 2.99 8.88
CA THR A 82 -20.05 1.97 9.91
C THR A 82 -18.87 1.00 9.91
N LEU A 83 -18.42 0.64 11.10
CA LEU A 83 -17.57 -0.52 11.38
C LEU A 83 -18.50 -1.70 11.65
N SER A 84 -18.38 -2.73 10.83
CA SER A 84 -19.12 -3.98 10.99
C SER A 84 -18.83 -4.64 12.35
N ALA A 85 -19.78 -5.47 12.81
CA ALA A 85 -19.67 -6.15 14.10
C ALA A 85 -18.45 -7.09 14.21
N ASP A 86 -17.98 -7.62 13.08
CA ASP A 86 -16.75 -8.43 13.01
C ASP A 86 -15.45 -7.61 13.06
N GLY A 87 -15.56 -6.27 13.02
CA GLY A 87 -14.44 -5.35 13.07
C GLY A 87 -13.60 -5.30 11.79
N ASN A 88 -14.05 -5.93 10.70
CA ASN A 88 -13.25 -6.13 9.49
C ASN A 88 -13.71 -5.34 8.27
N THR A 89 -14.84 -4.64 8.34
CA THR A 89 -15.34 -3.82 7.23
C THR A 89 -15.67 -2.43 7.72
N LEU A 90 -15.22 -1.43 6.98
CA LEU A 90 -15.68 -0.06 7.09
C LEU A 90 -16.35 0.33 5.78
N SER A 91 -17.53 0.93 5.85
CA SER A 91 -18.23 1.42 4.66
C SER A 91 -19.13 2.58 4.98
N GLY A 92 -19.41 3.43 3.99
CA GLY A 92 -20.28 4.58 4.20
C GLY A 92 -20.27 5.57 3.06
N GLU A 93 -20.47 6.84 3.41
CA GLU A 93 -20.47 7.97 2.51
C GLU A 93 -19.29 8.89 2.75
N TRP A 94 -18.84 9.54 1.70
CA TRP A 94 -17.89 10.63 1.76
C TRP A 94 -18.52 11.89 1.16
N TYR A 95 -18.12 13.03 1.69
CA TYR A 95 -18.60 14.33 1.29
C TYR A 95 -17.38 15.19 0.98
N ASP A 96 -17.32 15.76 -0.23
CA ASP A 96 -16.29 16.73 -0.54
C ASP A 96 -16.59 18.08 0.14
N SER A 97 -15.54 18.79 0.55
CA SER A 97 -15.61 20.22 0.84
C SER A 97 -14.80 20.94 -0.26
N PRO A 98 -15.38 21.18 -1.44
CA PRO A 98 -14.64 21.82 -2.50
C PRO A 98 -14.65 23.33 -2.29
N ALA A 99 -13.50 23.96 -2.51
CA ALA A 99 -13.36 25.42 -2.55
C ALA A 99 -14.27 26.11 -3.59
N GLY A 100 -14.91 25.36 -4.49
CA GLY A 100 -15.75 25.86 -5.59
C GLY A 100 -17.26 25.62 -5.46
N GLY A 101 -17.79 25.29 -4.28
CA GLY A 101 -19.24 25.22 -4.03
C GLY A 101 -19.99 24.00 -4.61
N ARG A 102 -19.28 22.99 -5.10
CA ARG A 102 -19.87 21.68 -5.44
C ARG A 102 -20.20 20.91 -4.16
N LYS A 103 -21.16 19.99 -4.24
CA LYS A 103 -21.49 19.06 -3.16
C LYS A 103 -21.56 17.66 -3.76
N LEU A 104 -20.42 16.98 -3.78
CA LEU A 104 -20.31 15.60 -4.20
C LEU A 104 -20.45 14.70 -2.98
N ILE A 105 -21.34 13.73 -3.11
CA ILE A 105 -21.58 12.69 -2.11
C ILE A 105 -21.32 11.37 -2.81
N GLY A 106 -20.32 10.65 -2.36
CA GLY A 106 -20.02 9.32 -2.88
C GLY A 106 -20.05 8.27 -1.79
N THR A 107 -19.80 7.04 -2.16
CA THR A 107 -19.75 5.91 -1.22
C THR A 107 -18.32 5.39 -1.10
N TRP A 108 -18.04 4.65 -0.03
CA TRP A 108 -16.77 3.98 0.16
C TRP A 108 -16.97 2.67 0.88
N SER A 109 -16.06 1.73 0.63
CA SER A 109 -16.01 0.46 1.32
C SER A 109 -14.56 0.00 1.34
N VAL A 110 -14.07 -0.26 2.55
CA VAL A 110 -12.74 -0.80 2.78
C VAL A 110 -12.86 -1.99 3.72
N LEU A 111 -12.09 -3.01 3.40
CA LEU A 111 -11.90 -4.16 4.26
C LEU A 111 -10.64 -3.93 5.07
N ARG A 112 -10.64 -4.43 6.29
CA ARG A 112 -9.43 -4.64 7.05
C ARG A 112 -8.62 -5.65 6.25
N GLY A 113 -7.61 -5.15 5.56
CA GLY A 113 -6.75 -6.00 4.77
C GLY A 113 -5.97 -6.91 5.73
N PRO A 114 -5.85 -8.21 5.46
CA PRO A 114 -4.64 -8.88 5.92
C PRO A 114 -3.48 -8.11 5.29
N ILE A 115 -2.65 -7.52 6.15
CA ILE A 115 -1.41 -6.89 5.73
C ILE A 115 -0.70 -7.91 4.84
N SER A 116 -0.32 -7.49 3.64
CA SER A 116 0.33 -8.39 2.70
C SER A 116 1.52 -9.03 3.41
N PRO A 117 1.69 -10.37 3.35
CA PRO A 117 2.83 -11.03 3.94
C PRO A 117 4.13 -10.67 3.21
N LEU A 118 4.11 -9.80 2.20
CA LEU A 118 5.29 -9.16 1.62
C LEU A 118 5.79 -7.96 2.46
N THR A 119 4.99 -7.48 3.41
CA THR A 119 5.35 -6.34 4.27
C THR A 119 6.59 -6.64 5.11
N GLY A 120 7.49 -5.67 5.22
CA GLY A 120 8.66 -5.71 6.09
C GLY A 120 9.98 -5.61 5.34
N SER A 121 11.05 -5.88 6.08
CA SER A 121 12.42 -5.86 5.57
C SER A 121 12.81 -7.21 5.00
N TRP A 122 13.43 -7.18 3.83
CA TRP A 122 13.95 -8.32 3.11
C TRP A 122 15.42 -8.10 2.83
N SER A 123 16.19 -9.17 2.89
CA SER A 123 17.61 -9.19 2.53
C SER A 123 17.89 -10.38 1.63
N GLY A 124 18.80 -10.23 0.68
CA GLY A 124 19.10 -11.32 -0.21
C GLY A 124 20.13 -11.00 -1.26
N THR A 125 20.11 -11.80 -2.31
CA THR A 125 21.15 -11.81 -3.33
C THR A 125 20.50 -11.82 -4.71
N GLN A 126 20.99 -10.95 -5.58
CA GLN A 126 20.74 -10.99 -7.02
C GLN A 126 21.94 -11.60 -7.73
N SER A 127 21.67 -12.48 -8.69
CA SER A 127 22.68 -13.03 -9.59
C SER A 127 22.66 -12.24 -10.90
N TYR A 128 23.80 -12.21 -11.60
CA TYR A 128 23.94 -11.60 -12.91
C TYR A 128 24.24 -12.66 -13.98
N PRO A 129 23.97 -12.38 -15.27
CA PRO A 129 24.26 -13.33 -16.36
C PRO A 129 25.73 -13.74 -16.47
N ASN A 130 26.64 -12.90 -15.99
CA ASN A 130 28.09 -13.18 -15.96
C ASN A 130 28.52 -14.05 -14.76
N GLY A 131 27.59 -14.55 -13.96
CA GLY A 131 27.86 -15.38 -12.78
C GLY A 131 28.23 -14.60 -11.51
N SER A 132 28.38 -13.27 -11.58
CA SER A 132 28.56 -12.45 -10.38
C SER A 132 27.28 -12.34 -9.57
N THR A 133 27.41 -12.05 -8.28
CA THR A 133 26.29 -11.85 -7.37
C THR A 133 26.45 -10.53 -6.61
N SER A 134 25.34 -9.91 -6.24
CA SER A 134 25.30 -8.73 -5.36
C SER A 134 24.25 -8.93 -4.28
N ASN A 135 24.54 -8.43 -3.08
CA ASN A 135 23.58 -8.45 -1.99
C ASN A 135 22.75 -7.17 -2.00
N PHE A 136 21.48 -7.29 -1.66
CA PHE A 136 20.59 -6.15 -1.56
C PHE A 136 19.59 -6.31 -0.42
N THR A 137 19.09 -5.17 0.05
CA THR A 137 17.97 -5.09 0.98
C THR A 137 16.79 -4.40 0.32
N LEU A 138 15.59 -4.81 0.71
CA LEU A 138 14.34 -4.25 0.22
C LEU A 138 13.39 -4.08 1.42
N ASN A 139 12.91 -2.88 1.63
CA ASN A 139 11.89 -2.57 2.62
C ASN A 139 10.57 -2.30 1.92
N ILE A 140 9.59 -3.17 2.15
CA ILE A 140 8.24 -3.05 1.61
C ILE A 140 7.35 -2.55 2.75
N PRO A 141 6.84 -1.30 2.68
CA PRO A 141 5.92 -0.84 3.70
C PRO A 141 4.64 -1.66 3.65
N ALA A 142 3.90 -1.56 4.73
CA ALA A 142 2.66 -2.27 4.87
C ALA A 142 1.64 -1.82 3.81
N PHE A 143 1.05 -2.81 3.13
CA PHE A 143 0.10 -2.63 2.06
C PHE A 143 -0.89 -3.79 2.05
N THR A 144 -2.09 -3.55 1.51
CA THR A 144 -3.04 -4.65 1.33
C THR A 144 -2.74 -5.45 0.08
N VAL A 145 -2.95 -6.76 0.17
CA VAL A 145 -2.91 -7.66 -0.98
C VAL A 145 -3.71 -7.10 -2.17
N GLY A 146 -3.11 -7.10 -3.36
CA GLY A 146 -3.68 -6.59 -4.60
C GLY A 146 -3.52 -5.08 -4.81
N ALA A 147 -3.12 -4.33 -3.77
CA ALA A 147 -2.83 -2.90 -3.89
C ALA A 147 -1.40 -2.65 -4.36
N LYS A 148 -1.16 -1.44 -4.88
CA LYS A 148 0.19 -0.94 -5.15
C LYS A 148 0.93 -0.64 -3.85
N PHE A 149 2.25 -0.77 -3.87
CA PHE A 149 3.14 -0.35 -2.78
C PHE A 149 4.30 0.50 -3.32
N LYS A 150 4.88 1.32 -2.44
CA LYS A 150 6.12 2.08 -2.69
C LYS A 150 7.16 1.76 -1.63
N GLY A 151 8.25 1.13 -2.01
CA GLY A 151 9.30 0.71 -1.10
C GLY A 151 10.63 1.39 -1.38
N THR A 152 11.63 1.01 -0.59
CA THR A 152 13.00 1.48 -0.73
C THR A 152 13.96 0.32 -0.54
N GLY A 153 15.16 0.39 -1.11
CA GLY A 153 16.18 -0.60 -0.87
C GLY A 153 17.59 -0.08 -1.13
N HIS A 154 18.55 -0.99 -0.98
CA HIS A 154 19.96 -0.68 -1.12
C HIS A 154 20.77 -1.88 -1.62
N ASP A 155 21.57 -1.67 -2.66
CA ASP A 155 22.49 -2.67 -3.25
C ASP A 155 23.84 -2.06 -3.65
N GLY A 156 24.40 -1.26 -2.75
CA GLY A 156 25.59 -0.43 -3.01
C GLY A 156 25.22 0.99 -3.44
N ALA A 157 24.01 1.18 -3.96
CA ALA A 157 23.34 2.46 -4.09
C ALA A 157 21.92 2.39 -3.54
N ALA A 158 21.40 3.51 -3.04
CA ALA A 158 20.00 3.61 -2.66
C ALA A 158 19.10 3.58 -3.90
N PHE A 159 17.97 2.90 -3.79
CA PHE A 159 16.95 2.81 -4.82
C PHE A 159 15.53 2.88 -4.25
N SER A 160 14.61 3.31 -5.10
CA SER A 160 13.18 3.33 -4.85
C SER A 160 12.48 2.22 -5.64
N VAL A 161 11.37 1.71 -5.10
CA VAL A 161 10.53 0.72 -5.82
C VAL A 161 9.07 1.11 -5.83
N GLU A 162 8.38 0.82 -6.93
CA GLU A 162 6.92 0.82 -7.02
C GLU A 162 6.46 -0.54 -7.56
N GLY A 163 5.52 -1.19 -6.88
CA GLY A 163 5.10 -2.53 -7.25
C GLY A 163 3.67 -2.88 -6.89
N THR A 164 3.30 -4.11 -7.19
CA THR A 164 2.03 -4.74 -6.81
C THR A 164 2.26 -6.20 -6.45
N GLY A 165 1.43 -6.75 -5.58
CA GLY A 165 1.52 -8.15 -5.17
C GLY A 165 0.14 -8.75 -4.96
N VAL A 166 -0.10 -9.92 -5.57
CA VAL A 166 -1.30 -10.72 -5.33
C VAL A 166 -0.87 -11.95 -4.55
N VAL A 167 -1.29 -12.02 -3.30
CA VAL A 167 -0.93 -13.10 -2.38
C VAL A 167 -2.17 -13.79 -1.87
N ASN A 168 -2.19 -15.12 -1.97
CA ASN A 168 -3.16 -15.91 -1.24
C ASN A 168 -2.78 -15.86 0.25
N VAL A 169 -3.57 -15.15 1.02
CA VAL A 169 -3.35 -14.91 2.45
C VAL A 169 -3.41 -16.21 3.26
N ALA A 170 -4.22 -17.19 2.85
CA ALA A 170 -4.37 -18.45 3.57
C ALA A 170 -3.14 -19.36 3.46
N SER A 171 -2.36 -19.21 2.39
CA SER A 171 -1.16 -20.03 2.12
C SER A 171 0.13 -19.22 2.00
N SER A 172 0.09 -17.90 2.27
CA SER A 172 1.16 -16.93 2.04
C SER A 172 1.82 -17.01 0.66
N LYS A 173 1.17 -17.64 -0.31
CA LYS A 173 1.73 -17.91 -1.64
C LYS A 173 1.18 -16.89 -2.63
N GLY A 174 2.05 -16.23 -3.36
CA GLY A 174 1.63 -15.13 -4.22
C GLY A 174 2.64 -14.76 -5.27
N GLY A 175 2.14 -14.22 -6.37
CA GLY A 175 2.96 -13.54 -7.37
C GLY A 175 3.12 -12.07 -6.99
N PHE A 176 4.31 -11.53 -7.23
CA PHE A 176 4.57 -10.12 -6.96
C PHE A 176 5.55 -9.57 -7.98
N SER A 177 5.34 -8.31 -8.34
CA SER A 177 6.14 -7.62 -9.34
C SER A 177 6.41 -6.19 -8.90
N TRP A 178 7.59 -5.68 -9.18
CA TRP A 178 7.92 -4.29 -8.93
C TRP A 178 8.91 -3.74 -9.94
N ILE A 179 8.93 -2.42 -10.00
CA ILE A 179 9.89 -1.64 -10.74
C ILE A 179 10.84 -1.00 -9.74
N GLN A 180 12.13 -1.03 -10.04
CA GLN A 180 13.20 -0.40 -9.28
C GLN A 180 13.85 0.71 -10.12
N THR A 181 14.08 1.84 -9.46
CA THR A 181 14.79 3.00 -10.01
C THR A 181 15.82 3.49 -9.02
N TYR A 182 17.01 3.83 -9.51
CA TYR A 182 18.12 4.25 -8.67
C TYR A 182 18.15 5.77 -8.51
N ASP A 183 18.42 6.21 -7.28
CA ASP A 183 18.35 7.63 -6.92
C ASP A 183 19.65 8.39 -7.29
N SER A 184 20.80 7.68 -7.35
CA SER A 184 22.13 8.32 -7.46
C SER A 184 23.14 7.60 -8.35
N GLN A 185 22.88 6.35 -8.74
CA GLN A 185 23.70 5.60 -9.69
C GLN A 185 22.81 5.12 -10.84
N TRP A 186 23.36 4.88 -12.03
CA TRP A 186 22.62 4.32 -13.16
C TRP A 186 21.32 5.07 -13.54
N HIS A 187 21.35 6.40 -13.49
CA HIS A 187 20.20 7.25 -13.81
C HIS A 187 19.55 6.87 -15.16
N GLY A 188 18.22 6.76 -15.15
CA GLY A 188 17.41 6.38 -16.30
C GLY A 188 17.27 4.88 -16.53
N GLN A 189 18.00 4.03 -15.80
CA GLN A 189 17.76 2.59 -15.85
C GLN A 189 16.55 2.21 -15.00
N VAL A 190 15.69 1.38 -15.58
CA VAL A 190 14.51 0.82 -14.94
C VAL A 190 14.71 -0.69 -14.88
N TRP A 191 14.57 -1.24 -13.68
CA TRP A 191 14.71 -2.66 -13.44
C TRP A 191 13.34 -3.21 -13.07
N PHE A 192 12.94 -4.28 -13.73
CA PHE A 192 11.66 -4.94 -13.54
C PHE A 192 11.92 -6.28 -12.86
N TRP A 193 11.10 -6.58 -11.88
CA TRP A 193 11.28 -7.75 -11.05
C TRP A 193 9.96 -8.48 -10.93
N ASP A 194 10.02 -9.81 -11.05
CA ASP A 194 8.90 -10.71 -10.90
C ASP A 194 9.31 -11.88 -10.01
N GLY A 195 8.52 -12.20 -9.00
CA GLY A 195 8.80 -13.36 -8.17
C GLY A 195 7.57 -14.00 -7.54
N VAL A 196 7.86 -15.02 -6.75
CA VAL A 196 6.90 -15.80 -5.98
C VAL A 196 7.30 -15.82 -4.51
N LEU A 197 6.34 -15.52 -3.63
CA LEU A 197 6.46 -15.70 -2.18
C LEU A 197 6.24 -17.19 -1.82
N SER A 198 7.13 -17.73 -1.00
CA SER A 198 7.07 -19.11 -0.51
C SER A 198 5.87 -19.34 0.41
N GLU A 199 5.46 -20.60 0.57
CA GLU A 199 4.27 -20.96 1.37
C GLU A 199 4.41 -20.63 2.87
N ASN A 200 5.64 -20.57 3.39
CA ASN A 200 5.89 -20.09 4.75
C ASN A 200 5.99 -18.57 4.85
N GLY A 201 5.95 -17.83 3.74
CA GLY A 201 5.97 -16.37 3.72
C GLY A 201 7.31 -15.73 4.08
N ASP A 202 8.40 -16.49 4.15
CA ASP A 202 9.71 -16.01 4.60
C ASP A 202 10.74 -15.87 3.48
N GLU A 203 10.42 -16.37 2.28
CA GLU A 203 11.32 -16.35 1.14
C GLU A 203 10.60 -15.94 -0.12
N ILE A 204 11.30 -15.15 -0.90
CA ILE A 204 10.88 -14.64 -2.18
C ILE A 204 11.91 -15.09 -3.22
N LYS A 205 11.46 -15.68 -4.32
CA LYS A 205 12.34 -16.10 -5.42
C LYS A 205 11.79 -15.62 -6.75
N GLY A 206 12.66 -15.19 -7.65
CA GLY A 206 12.19 -14.66 -8.92
C GLY A 206 13.28 -14.34 -9.93
N ARG A 207 12.90 -13.52 -10.90
CA ARG A 207 13.77 -12.99 -11.95
C ARG A 207 13.66 -11.47 -12.01
N TRP A 208 14.75 -10.85 -12.40
CA TRP A 208 14.78 -9.44 -12.76
C TRP A 208 15.22 -9.28 -14.22
N HIS A 209 14.82 -8.17 -14.82
CA HIS A 209 15.26 -7.73 -16.12
C HIS A 209 15.45 -6.22 -16.15
N ASP A 210 16.45 -5.72 -16.87
CA ASP A 210 16.74 -4.29 -16.93
C ASP A 210 16.51 -3.69 -18.32
N SER A 211 16.19 -2.39 -18.32
CA SER A 211 16.25 -1.56 -19.52
C SER A 211 17.63 -0.87 -19.57
N ALA A 212 18.67 -1.62 -19.90
CA ALA A 212 20.01 -1.06 -19.95
C ALA A 212 20.13 0.02 -21.04
N ASN A 213 20.81 1.13 -20.72
CA ASN A 213 21.09 2.22 -21.68
C ASN A 213 21.95 1.77 -22.88
N ASP A 214 22.56 0.58 -22.81
CA ASP A 214 23.41 0.00 -23.86
C ASP A 214 22.64 -0.94 -24.80
N SER A 215 21.29 -0.95 -24.73
CA SER A 215 20.41 -1.79 -25.55
C SER A 215 20.51 -3.30 -25.30
N ARG A 216 21.20 -3.74 -24.25
CA ARG A 216 21.27 -5.16 -23.87
C ARG A 216 20.30 -5.43 -22.73
N GLN A 217 19.17 -6.06 -23.04
CA GLN A 217 18.31 -6.63 -22.00
C GLN A 217 19.07 -7.73 -21.28
N ARG A 218 19.31 -7.54 -19.98
CA ARG A 218 19.85 -8.57 -19.11
C ARG A 218 18.68 -9.17 -18.33
N SER A 219 18.78 -10.46 -18.04
CA SER A 219 17.83 -11.13 -17.16
C SER A 219 18.57 -12.13 -16.29
N ALA A 220 18.27 -12.13 -15.01
CA ALA A 220 18.84 -13.07 -14.07
C ALA A 220 17.92 -13.31 -12.88
N SER A 221 18.37 -14.13 -11.94
CA SER A 221 17.57 -14.56 -10.79
C SER A 221 17.91 -13.78 -9.53
N PHE A 222 17.00 -13.83 -8.56
CA PHE A 222 17.24 -13.34 -7.22
C PHE A 222 16.54 -14.22 -6.18
N VAL A 223 17.03 -14.11 -4.95
CA VAL A 223 16.42 -14.68 -3.76
C VAL A 223 16.43 -13.62 -2.67
N LEU A 224 15.28 -13.38 -2.05
CA LEU A 224 15.09 -12.52 -0.89
C LEU A 224 14.58 -13.36 0.27
N LYS A 225 15.04 -13.06 1.48
CA LYS A 225 14.59 -13.66 2.73
C LYS A 225 14.18 -12.57 3.69
N ARG A 226 13.18 -12.86 4.51
CA ARG A 226 12.75 -11.96 5.58
C ARG A 226 13.92 -11.72 6.54
N ALA A 227 14.19 -10.45 6.83
CA ALA A 227 15.28 -10.01 7.71
C ALA A 227 14.87 -10.02 9.19
#